data_AF-A0A7S3K3Q1-F1
#
_entry.id   AF-A0A7S3K3Q1-F1
#
_cell.length_a   1.000
_cell.length_b   1.000
_cell.length_c   1.000
_cell.angle_alpha   90.00
_cell.angle_beta   90.00
_cell.angle_gamma   90.00
#
_symmetry.space_group_name_H-M   'P 1'
#
loop_
_entity.id
_entity.type
_entity.pdbx_description
1 polymer ?
#
loop_
_entity_poly.entity_id
_entity_poly.type
_entity_poly.pdbx_seq_one_letter_code
_entity_poly.pdbx_strand_id
1 'polypeptide(L)'
;MVTARMIERRRPIKLRTKKRRHRVLTIAVGLAVFVYCIVAFTQFVPRLGTVRALTMVTLVPSVQPTLRPTFSKPSFEPTPRPTPKPTRKKEVAKEERPRRRGIFEMSAKEQRKHLRALHMESGPGTKAADIFIAYARKFNYSRATSNAESILIVTASYRDPEAPSTIARAFARATNPQRIHVAIHAQNVQGNNEPERDPIGGLHFLNVSCPKHPVCAAVAQNRVRVSYEFYKRAEGPTVAKSLAERLYQNETYALVIDSHCHFAFNWDNLAIEMFQSIGNDHAILTAYPDGYPASQQRGNGLDSSYAPKIDVSRISCITRTRRVNVHNTVSFKHDMRSCAIQKGSNPQARVAFFAAGFSFSKGHRILRVPFDYHTPYLFDGEEISLGVRAWSWGYDFYLPTKSIISHLYIPANSPLRPVFWTLDWGLRWPLQYRSLLRVHRQLRINNNLSPDAQIDLINLDDWERYDTGPRRDPRDFFKWASVDVKRDWGDKCSAPPWMNENKPQKAYCWSKDLSHDYEQVPGGLPYVPWKSGTEDLFPPLIRTSSYPPPIEQHWSPSPS
;
A
#
# COMPACT_ATOMS: atom_id res chain seq x y z
N MET A 1 81.73 2.07 0.62
CA MET A 1 82.30 2.20 1.99
C MET A 1 81.16 1.89 2.96
N VAL A 2 81.04 0.65 3.48
CA VAL A 2 81.77 0.10 4.66
C VAL A 2 81.39 0.91 5.91
N THR A 3 80.80 0.40 7.00
CA THR A 3 80.40 -0.92 7.53
C THR A 3 79.70 -0.66 8.87
N ALA A 4 78.75 -1.51 9.29
CA ALA A 4 78.72 -2.01 10.67
C ALA A 4 77.84 -3.27 10.76
N ARG A 5 78.48 -4.40 11.11
CA ARG A 5 77.90 -5.71 11.44
C ARG A 5 77.86 -5.87 12.96
N MET A 6 76.83 -6.50 13.52
CA MET A 6 76.90 -7.48 14.63
C MET A 6 75.71 -8.45 14.46
N ILE A 7 75.90 -9.63 13.86
CA ILE A 7 76.22 -10.95 14.44
C ILE A 7 75.02 -11.66 15.11
N GLU A 8 74.57 -12.67 14.35
CA GLU A 8 73.76 -13.87 14.61
C GLU A 8 73.90 -14.58 15.98
N ARG A 9 72.79 -15.13 16.47
CA ARG A 9 72.72 -16.53 16.94
C ARG A 9 71.49 -17.25 16.36
N ARG A 10 71.77 -18.38 15.70
CA ARG A 10 70.89 -19.41 15.11
C ARG A 10 70.25 -20.27 16.25
N ARG A 11 69.17 -21.07 16.13
CA ARG A 11 68.62 -21.95 15.07
C ARG A 11 67.31 -22.64 15.62
N PRO A 12 66.70 -23.64 14.92
CA PRO A 12 65.58 -23.61 13.96
C PRO A 12 64.21 -24.05 14.57
N ILE A 13 63.10 -24.11 13.80
CA ILE A 13 62.07 -25.21 13.82
C ILE A 13 60.87 -24.92 12.86
N LYS A 14 60.75 -25.79 11.86
CA LYS A 14 59.56 -26.37 11.16
C LYS A 14 58.42 -25.47 10.65
N LEU A 15 58.42 -25.22 9.33
CA LEU A 15 57.19 -25.08 8.53
C LEU A 15 56.37 -26.38 8.60
N ARG A 16 55.12 -26.31 9.04
CA ARG A 16 54.19 -27.45 9.02
C ARG A 16 52.90 -27.11 8.26
N THR A 17 52.85 -27.65 7.06
CA THR A 17 51.70 -28.04 6.25
C THR A 17 50.43 -28.36 7.06
N LYS A 18 49.49 -27.40 7.19
CA LYS A 18 48.16 -27.69 7.78
C LYS A 18 46.95 -27.17 6.99
N LYS A 19 47.12 -26.40 5.90
CA LYS A 19 45.99 -25.86 5.12
C LYS A 19 45.55 -26.67 3.89
N ARG A 20 46.29 -27.71 3.47
CA ARG A 20 45.91 -28.55 2.31
C ARG A 20 45.15 -29.85 2.63
N ARG A 21 45.19 -30.35 3.88
CA ARG A 21 44.48 -31.61 4.24
C ARG A 21 42.98 -31.45 4.53
N HIS A 22 42.51 -30.28 4.94
CA HIS A 22 41.07 -30.07 5.18
C HIS A 22 40.24 -29.94 3.90
N ARG A 23 40.78 -29.35 2.82
CA ARG A 23 40.04 -29.24 1.55
C ARG A 23 39.85 -30.59 0.84
N VAL A 24 40.79 -31.51 0.97
CA VAL A 24 40.70 -32.85 0.34
C VAL A 24 39.73 -33.76 1.10
N LEU A 25 39.64 -33.63 2.43
CA LEU A 25 38.74 -34.45 3.25
C LEU A 25 37.26 -34.04 3.07
N THR A 26 36.97 -32.75 2.92
CA THR A 26 35.59 -32.26 2.70
C THR A 26 35.05 -32.64 1.31
N ILE A 27 35.92 -32.68 0.29
CA ILE A 27 35.54 -33.09 -1.08
C ILE A 27 35.31 -34.61 -1.15
N ALA A 28 36.12 -35.41 -0.46
CA ALA A 28 35.95 -36.87 -0.41
C ALA A 28 34.67 -37.30 0.33
N VAL A 29 34.30 -36.62 1.41
CA VAL A 29 33.04 -36.88 2.14
C VAL A 29 31.81 -36.45 1.31
N GLY A 30 31.90 -35.36 0.56
CA GLY A 30 30.82 -34.92 -0.34
C GLY A 30 30.56 -35.88 -1.51
N LEU A 31 31.62 -36.46 -2.09
CA LEU A 31 31.51 -37.46 -3.16
C LEU A 31 30.94 -38.80 -2.66
N ALA A 32 31.29 -39.23 -1.45
CA ALA A 32 30.74 -40.47 -0.87
C ALA A 32 29.24 -40.37 -0.57
N VAL A 33 28.75 -39.21 -0.11
CA VAL A 33 27.32 -38.96 0.13
C VAL A 33 26.54 -38.90 -1.19
N PHE A 34 27.11 -38.31 -2.24
CA PHE A 34 26.47 -38.23 -3.55
C PHE A 34 26.33 -39.61 -4.23
N VAL A 35 27.34 -40.48 -4.12
CA VAL A 35 27.29 -41.85 -4.63
C VAL A 35 26.28 -42.70 -3.86
N TYR A 36 26.17 -42.52 -2.54
CA TYR A 36 25.18 -43.23 -1.72
C TYR A 36 23.73 -42.85 -2.08
N CYS A 37 23.47 -41.57 -2.38
CA CYS A 37 22.15 -41.11 -2.82
C CYS A 37 21.76 -41.65 -4.21
N ILE A 38 22.72 -41.85 -5.12
CA ILE A 38 22.47 -42.44 -6.45
C ILE A 38 22.17 -43.94 -6.35
N VAL A 39 22.87 -44.67 -5.46
CA VAL A 39 22.63 -46.10 -5.23
C VAL A 39 21.30 -46.35 -4.51
N ALA A 40 20.86 -45.43 -3.64
CA ALA A 40 19.54 -45.50 -3.00
C ALA A 40 18.39 -45.23 -3.99
N PHE A 41 18.61 -44.41 -5.03
CA PHE A 41 17.59 -44.07 -6.02
C PHE A 41 17.37 -45.18 -7.07
N THR A 42 18.36 -46.06 -7.27
CA THR A 42 18.24 -47.18 -8.22
C THR A 42 17.62 -48.45 -7.63
N GLN A 43 17.35 -48.49 -6.32
CA GLN A 43 16.72 -49.65 -5.66
C GLN A 43 15.20 -49.54 -5.46
N PHE A 44 14.55 -48.44 -5.88
CA PHE A 44 13.10 -48.24 -5.75
C PHE A 44 12.42 -47.97 -7.10
N VAL A 45 12.49 -48.94 -8.01
CA VAL A 45 11.61 -49.02 -9.19
C VAL A 45 11.22 -50.48 -9.46
N PRO A 46 9.96 -50.88 -9.28
CA PRO A 46 9.41 -52.04 -9.99
C PRO A 46 8.65 -51.59 -11.25
N ARG A 47 9.30 -51.86 -12.38
CA ARG A 47 8.82 -52.45 -13.65
C ARG A 47 7.42 -52.13 -14.20
N LEU A 48 7.49 -51.61 -15.43
CA LEU A 48 6.54 -51.54 -16.54
C LEU A 48 5.85 -52.85 -16.97
N GLY A 49 4.69 -52.68 -17.65
CA GLY A 49 4.29 -53.45 -18.83
C GLY A 49 2.84 -53.97 -18.79
N THR A 50 1.94 -53.88 -19.78
CA THR A 50 1.90 -53.32 -21.16
C THR A 50 0.51 -53.69 -21.73
N VAL A 51 -0.09 -52.80 -22.54
CA VAL A 51 -0.98 -53.08 -23.72
C VAL A 51 -2.39 -53.67 -23.40
N ARG A 52 -3.55 -53.10 -23.82
CA ARG A 52 -4.11 -52.98 -25.18
C ARG A 52 -5.49 -52.29 -25.15
N ALA A 53 -5.93 -51.81 -26.30
CA ALA A 53 -7.14 -51.04 -26.59
C ALA A 53 -8.50 -51.77 -26.40
N LEU A 54 -9.59 -51.02 -26.23
CA LEU A 54 -10.81 -51.03 -27.09
C LEU A 54 -11.93 -50.10 -26.54
N THR A 55 -12.32 -49.12 -27.36
CA THR A 55 -13.67 -48.86 -27.92
C THR A 55 -14.95 -48.79 -27.05
N MET A 56 -15.67 -47.65 -27.21
CA MET A 56 -17.14 -47.44 -27.22
C MET A 56 -17.93 -47.64 -25.90
N VAL A 57 -19.08 -47.02 -25.63
CA VAL A 57 -19.91 -45.85 -26.04
C VAL A 57 -21.17 -45.95 -25.14
N THR A 58 -21.95 -44.87 -24.98
CA THR A 58 -23.35 -44.80 -24.46
C THR A 58 -23.57 -45.03 -22.96
N LEU A 59 -24.46 -44.36 -22.20
CA LEU A 59 -25.66 -43.55 -22.49
C LEU A 59 -25.97 -42.58 -21.31
N VAL A 60 -26.53 -41.41 -21.66
CA VAL A 60 -27.35 -40.46 -20.86
C VAL A 60 -28.82 -41.00 -20.96
N PRO A 61 -29.78 -40.81 -20.01
CA PRO A 61 -30.32 -39.48 -19.71
C PRO A 61 -31.03 -39.21 -18.35
N SER A 62 -31.27 -37.90 -18.16
CA SER A 62 -32.14 -37.26 -17.16
C SER A 62 -33.63 -37.48 -17.43
N VAL A 63 -34.51 -37.20 -16.45
CA VAL A 63 -35.73 -36.34 -16.52
C VAL A 63 -36.47 -36.35 -15.15
N GLN A 64 -36.98 -35.18 -14.72
CA GLN A 64 -37.83 -34.90 -13.52
C GLN A 64 -39.34 -35.28 -13.79
N PRO A 65 -40.44 -34.89 -13.07
CA PRO A 65 -40.64 -34.00 -11.89
C PRO A 65 -41.80 -34.36 -10.89
N THR A 66 -42.07 -33.42 -9.96
CA THR A 66 -43.35 -33.07 -9.25
C THR A 66 -43.79 -33.78 -7.95
N LEU A 67 -44.01 -32.99 -6.87
CA LEU A 67 -45.30 -32.68 -6.19
C LEU A 67 -45.11 -32.20 -4.72
N ARG A 68 -45.84 -31.13 -4.34
CA ARG A 68 -46.22 -30.66 -2.97
C ARG A 68 -47.77 -30.81 -2.87
N PRO A 69 -48.52 -30.53 -1.76
CA PRO A 69 -48.20 -29.91 -0.45
C PRO A 69 -48.91 -30.59 0.78
N THR A 70 -48.79 -30.01 2.00
CA THR A 70 -49.92 -29.83 2.96
C THR A 70 -49.55 -28.85 4.10
N PHE A 71 -50.59 -28.22 4.66
CA PHE A 71 -50.63 -27.04 5.55
C PHE A 71 -50.98 -27.43 7.01
N SER A 72 -50.57 -26.60 8.00
CA SER A 72 -51.42 -26.22 9.15
C SER A 72 -50.87 -25.00 9.94
N LYS A 73 -51.81 -24.15 10.40
CA LYS A 73 -51.79 -23.05 11.41
C LYS A 73 -52.98 -23.36 12.36
N PRO A 74 -53.26 -22.71 13.54
CA PRO A 74 -52.97 -21.31 13.98
C PRO A 74 -52.55 -21.19 15.49
N SER A 75 -52.25 -20.03 16.09
CA SER A 75 -53.19 -19.08 16.74
C SER A 75 -52.50 -17.79 17.26
N PHE A 76 -53.29 -16.76 17.56
CA PHE A 76 -52.96 -15.36 17.90
C PHE A 76 -53.43 -15.04 19.35
N GLU A 77 -52.78 -14.09 20.06
CA GLU A 77 -53.36 -12.97 20.85
C GLU A 77 -52.30 -12.13 21.64
N PRO A 78 -52.57 -10.90 22.14
CA PRO A 78 -51.68 -9.75 21.89
C PRO A 78 -51.35 -8.77 23.07
N THR A 79 -50.45 -7.79 22.79
CA THR A 79 -50.23 -6.44 23.41
C THR A 79 -49.49 -6.31 24.78
N PRO A 80 -48.94 -5.13 25.20
CA PRO A 80 -49.06 -3.76 24.66
C PRO A 80 -47.76 -2.92 24.50
N ARG A 81 -47.99 -1.71 23.96
CA ARG A 81 -47.08 -0.66 23.48
C ARG A 81 -46.97 0.45 24.54
N PRO A 82 -45.83 1.14 24.75
CA PRO A 82 -45.78 2.34 25.60
C PRO A 82 -46.07 3.63 24.83
N THR A 83 -46.81 4.53 25.49
CA THR A 83 -47.26 5.86 25.07
C THR A 83 -46.26 6.99 25.45
N PRO A 84 -46.28 8.16 24.78
CA PRO A 84 -45.40 9.30 25.08
C PRO A 84 -46.13 10.46 25.79
N LYS A 85 -45.44 11.21 26.67
CA LYS A 85 -45.84 12.53 27.22
C LYS A 85 -44.59 13.30 27.73
N PRO A 86 -44.65 14.62 28.00
CA PRO A 86 -45.14 15.73 27.19
C PRO A 86 -44.11 16.90 27.08
N THR A 87 -44.40 17.83 26.18
CA THR A 87 -43.66 19.06 25.86
C THR A 87 -43.77 20.16 26.94
N ARG A 88 -42.70 20.92 27.16
CA ARG A 88 -42.70 22.17 27.97
C ARG A 88 -42.30 23.35 27.08
N LYS A 89 -43.21 24.31 26.91
CA LYS A 89 -42.99 25.60 26.25
C LYS A 89 -42.11 26.51 27.11
N LYS A 90 -41.18 27.24 26.49
CA LYS A 90 -40.71 28.56 26.95
C LYS A 90 -40.52 29.45 25.72
N GLU A 91 -41.31 30.52 25.65
CA GLU A 91 -41.01 31.72 24.86
C GLU A 91 -39.91 32.53 25.58
N VAL A 92 -39.08 33.24 24.83
CA VAL A 92 -38.84 34.70 24.93
C VAL A 92 -37.66 35.13 24.03
N ALA A 93 -37.87 36.29 23.39
CA ALA A 93 -36.95 37.28 22.81
C ALA A 93 -36.29 37.01 21.43
N LYS A 94 -36.79 37.75 20.44
CA LYS A 94 -36.14 38.11 19.17
C LYS A 94 -35.00 39.10 19.44
N GLU A 95 -33.83 38.83 18.88
CA GLU A 95 -32.82 39.85 18.58
C GLU A 95 -32.31 39.58 17.15
N GLU A 96 -32.57 40.51 16.22
CA GLU A 96 -32.18 40.41 14.81
C GLU A 96 -30.71 40.78 14.62
N ARG A 97 -29.94 39.93 13.91
CA ARG A 97 -28.66 40.26 13.22
C ARG A 97 -28.36 39.21 12.11
N PRO A 98 -27.47 39.50 11.15
CA PRO A 98 -27.77 39.58 9.71
C PRO A 98 -27.73 38.24 8.94
N ARG A 99 -28.50 38.19 7.84
CA ARG A 99 -28.62 37.05 6.90
C ARG A 99 -27.26 36.59 6.35
N ARG A 100 -26.70 35.51 6.91
CA ARG A 100 -25.80 34.60 6.18
C ARG A 100 -26.66 33.68 5.30
N ARG A 101 -26.43 33.67 3.99
CA ARG A 101 -27.03 32.71 3.07
C ARG A 101 -26.47 31.32 3.39
N GLY A 102 -27.18 30.58 4.24
CA GLY A 102 -26.84 29.22 4.64
C GLY A 102 -27.22 28.19 3.57
N ILE A 103 -26.33 27.23 3.37
CA ILE A 103 -26.58 25.96 2.70
C ILE A 103 -27.66 25.23 3.49
N PHE A 104 -28.75 24.84 2.83
CA PHE A 104 -29.82 24.05 3.46
C PHE A 104 -29.32 22.60 3.61
N GLU A 105 -28.85 22.22 4.79
CA GLU A 105 -28.63 20.81 5.13
C GLU A 105 -29.97 20.14 5.42
N MET A 106 -30.33 19.17 4.59
CA MET A 106 -31.58 18.40 4.74
C MET A 106 -31.37 17.29 5.77
N SER A 107 -32.26 17.18 6.77
CA SER A 107 -32.09 16.24 7.88
C SER A 107 -32.17 14.77 7.44
N ALA A 108 -31.51 13.85 8.16
CA ALA A 108 -31.55 12.40 7.86
C ALA A 108 -32.98 11.82 7.84
N LYS A 109 -33.92 12.47 8.54
CA LYS A 109 -35.34 12.09 8.55
C LYS A 109 -36.05 12.50 7.25
N GLU A 110 -35.72 13.66 6.71
CA GLU A 110 -36.23 14.15 5.41
C GLU A 110 -35.62 13.37 4.24
N GLN A 111 -34.33 13.01 4.32
CA GLN A 111 -33.68 12.13 3.34
C GLN A 111 -34.37 10.76 3.25
N ARG A 112 -34.72 10.16 4.41
CA ARG A 112 -35.46 8.89 4.45
C ARG A 112 -36.89 9.00 3.90
N LYS A 113 -37.56 10.14 4.10
CA LYS A 113 -38.91 10.40 3.56
C LYS A 113 -38.85 10.53 2.03
N HIS A 114 -37.83 11.21 1.51
CA HIS A 114 -37.61 11.38 0.07
C HIS A 114 -37.21 10.07 -0.63
N LEU A 115 -36.33 9.27 -0.01
CA LEU A 115 -35.94 7.95 -0.52
C LEU A 115 -37.15 7.01 -0.62
N ARG A 116 -38.07 7.07 0.34
CA ARG A 116 -39.32 6.30 0.27
C ARG A 116 -40.23 6.76 -0.86
N ALA A 117 -40.36 8.08 -1.09
CA ALA A 117 -41.17 8.60 -2.19
C ALA A 117 -40.61 8.20 -3.57
N LEU A 118 -39.30 8.29 -3.76
CA LEU A 118 -38.62 7.90 -5.01
C LEU A 118 -38.69 6.38 -5.27
N HIS A 119 -38.65 5.57 -4.21
CA HIS A 119 -38.84 4.12 -4.33
C HIS A 119 -40.26 3.74 -4.75
N MET A 120 -41.26 4.57 -4.39
CA MET A 120 -42.66 4.39 -4.80
C MET A 120 -42.92 4.87 -6.24
N GLU A 121 -42.15 5.84 -6.75
CA GLU A 121 -42.24 6.34 -8.14
C GLU A 121 -41.50 5.43 -9.14
N SER A 122 -40.46 4.72 -8.70
CA SER A 122 -39.72 3.76 -9.53
C SER A 122 -40.46 2.42 -9.61
N GLY A 123 -40.94 2.04 -10.79
CA GLY A 123 -41.72 0.81 -11.01
C GLY A 123 -41.03 -0.48 -10.52
N PRO A 124 -41.79 -1.58 -10.38
CA PRO A 124 -41.27 -2.86 -9.89
C PRO A 124 -40.15 -3.38 -10.81
N GLY A 125 -38.94 -3.56 -10.25
CA GLY A 125 -37.75 -4.04 -10.97
C GLY A 125 -36.57 -3.06 -11.02
N THR A 126 -36.73 -1.81 -10.55
CA THR A 126 -35.66 -0.81 -10.54
C THR A 126 -34.58 -1.18 -9.51
N LYS A 127 -33.32 -1.37 -9.94
CA LYS A 127 -32.23 -1.77 -9.04
C LYS A 127 -31.87 -0.62 -8.11
N ALA A 128 -31.48 -0.93 -6.87
CA ALA A 128 -31.07 0.08 -5.88
C ALA A 128 -29.96 1.03 -6.41
N ALA A 129 -29.10 0.53 -7.30
CA ALA A 129 -28.07 1.32 -7.99
C ALA A 129 -28.67 2.41 -8.89
N ASP A 130 -29.75 2.13 -9.61
CA ASP A 130 -30.39 3.09 -10.53
C ASP A 130 -31.07 4.23 -9.75
N ILE A 131 -31.67 3.90 -8.59
CA ILE A 131 -32.27 4.87 -7.67
C ILE A 131 -31.19 5.75 -7.04
N PHE A 132 -30.03 5.19 -6.70
CA PHE A 132 -28.91 5.95 -6.13
C PHE A 132 -28.25 6.86 -7.18
N ILE A 133 -28.10 6.39 -8.42
CA ILE A 133 -27.61 7.19 -9.55
C ILE A 133 -28.59 8.33 -9.87
N ALA A 134 -29.90 8.08 -9.84
CA ALA A 134 -30.92 9.13 -10.00
C ALA A 134 -30.88 10.15 -8.85
N TYR A 135 -30.66 9.69 -7.61
CA TYR A 135 -30.50 10.56 -6.44
C TYR A 135 -29.25 11.46 -6.56
N ALA A 136 -28.11 10.89 -6.98
CA ALA A 136 -26.87 11.63 -7.22
C ALA A 136 -27.00 12.67 -8.35
N ARG A 137 -27.83 12.39 -9.38
CA ARG A 137 -28.11 13.33 -10.48
C ARG A 137 -29.05 14.47 -10.10
N LYS A 138 -29.96 14.27 -9.13
CA LYS A 138 -30.95 15.28 -8.71
C LYS A 138 -30.32 16.38 -7.84
N PHE A 139 -29.20 16.10 -7.17
CA PHE A 139 -28.38 17.09 -6.49
C PHE A 139 -27.28 17.60 -7.43
N ASN A 140 -27.66 18.52 -8.32
CA ASN A 140 -26.75 19.26 -9.18
C ASN A 140 -25.76 20.08 -8.31
N TYR A 141 -24.59 19.51 -8.02
CA TYR A 141 -23.38 20.29 -7.73
C TYR A 141 -22.98 21.01 -9.02
N SER A 142 -23.67 22.10 -9.30
CA SER A 142 -23.38 22.96 -10.45
C SER A 142 -22.17 23.84 -10.16
N ARG A 143 -21.00 23.42 -10.66
CA ARG A 143 -20.22 24.23 -11.63
C ARG A 143 -19.07 23.38 -12.16
N ALA A 144 -19.19 22.96 -13.42
CA ALA A 144 -18.03 22.62 -14.22
C ALA A 144 -17.21 23.89 -14.41
N THR A 145 -16.12 24.03 -13.65
CA THR A 145 -15.01 24.92 -13.99
C THR A 145 -13.87 24.06 -14.50
N SER A 146 -13.32 24.45 -15.64
CA SER A 146 -12.07 23.96 -16.26
C SER A 146 -11.08 23.35 -15.25
N ASN A 147 -10.56 22.14 -15.54
CA ASN A 147 -9.62 21.38 -14.67
C ASN A 147 -10.14 21.06 -13.25
N ALA A 148 -11.42 20.73 -13.12
CA ALA A 148 -12.06 20.26 -11.89
C ALA A 148 -11.28 19.10 -11.23
N GLU A 149 -10.56 19.40 -10.14
CA GLU A 149 -10.08 18.47 -9.10
C GLU A 149 -9.73 17.05 -9.56
N SER A 150 -8.82 16.93 -10.53
CA SER A 150 -8.38 15.63 -11.03
C SER A 150 -7.63 14.82 -9.98
N ILE A 151 -7.83 13.51 -9.98
CA ILE A 151 -7.19 12.56 -9.07
C ILE A 151 -6.38 11.57 -9.90
N LEU A 152 -5.05 11.53 -9.70
CA LEU A 152 -4.21 10.46 -10.21
C LEU A 152 -4.14 9.32 -9.19
N ILE A 153 -4.59 8.13 -9.58
CA ILE A 153 -4.34 6.88 -8.86
C ILE A 153 -2.98 6.35 -9.30
N VAL A 154 -2.03 6.23 -8.38
CA VAL A 154 -0.71 5.64 -8.59
C VAL A 154 -0.71 4.23 -8.01
N THR A 155 -0.43 3.23 -8.85
CA THR A 155 -0.39 1.83 -8.42
C THR A 155 0.73 1.07 -9.12
N ALA A 156 1.30 0.08 -8.45
CA ALA A 156 2.21 -0.90 -9.02
C ALA A 156 1.51 -2.27 -9.06
N SER A 157 1.72 -3.04 -10.12
CA SER A 157 1.11 -4.36 -10.29
C SER A 157 2.17 -5.37 -10.69
N TYR A 158 2.48 -6.30 -9.78
CA TYR A 158 3.37 -7.42 -10.07
C TYR A 158 2.56 -8.72 -10.17
N ARG A 159 2.37 -9.22 -11.40
CA ARG A 159 1.65 -10.46 -11.69
C ARG A 159 0.31 -10.56 -10.97
N ASP A 160 -0.41 -9.44 -10.89
CA ASP A 160 -1.62 -9.32 -10.09
C ASP A 160 -2.88 -9.39 -10.97
N PRO A 161 -3.71 -10.43 -10.83
CA PRO A 161 -4.93 -10.58 -11.61
C PRO A 161 -6.04 -9.59 -11.20
N GLU A 162 -5.93 -8.92 -10.05
CA GLU A 162 -6.93 -7.97 -9.58
C GLU A 162 -6.74 -6.55 -10.13
N ALA A 163 -5.60 -6.22 -10.73
CA ALA A 163 -5.32 -4.88 -11.25
C ALA A 163 -6.42 -4.33 -12.19
N PRO A 164 -6.94 -5.10 -13.18
CA PRO A 164 -8.04 -4.64 -14.03
C PRO A 164 -9.33 -4.38 -13.22
N SER A 165 -9.60 -5.20 -12.21
CA SER A 165 -10.80 -5.07 -11.36
C SER A 165 -10.72 -3.83 -10.48
N THR A 166 -9.55 -3.54 -9.91
CA THR A 166 -9.28 -2.32 -9.14
C THR A 166 -9.51 -1.08 -9.99
N ILE A 167 -8.99 -1.08 -11.23
CA ILE A 167 -9.20 0.02 -12.19
C ILE A 167 -10.69 0.16 -12.51
N ALA A 168 -11.37 -0.93 -12.89
CA ALA A 168 -12.79 -0.89 -13.21
C ALA A 168 -13.64 -0.33 -12.05
N ARG A 169 -13.38 -0.78 -10.81
CA ARG A 169 -14.04 -0.30 -9.59
C ARG A 169 -13.78 1.18 -9.32
N ALA A 170 -12.55 1.66 -9.52
CA ALA A 170 -12.21 3.07 -9.34
C ALA A 170 -13.10 3.99 -10.19
N PHE A 171 -13.31 3.63 -11.46
CA PHE A 171 -14.19 4.39 -12.36
C PHE A 171 -15.67 4.13 -12.13
N ALA A 172 -16.08 2.88 -11.92
CA ALA A 172 -17.49 2.49 -11.78
C ALA A 172 -18.15 3.06 -10.53
N ARG A 173 -17.37 3.26 -9.46
CA ARG A 173 -17.87 3.68 -8.14
C ARG A 173 -17.56 5.15 -7.83
N ALA A 174 -16.85 5.85 -8.70
CA ALA A 174 -16.68 7.31 -8.60
C ALA A 174 -17.97 8.04 -9.00
N THR A 175 -18.28 9.13 -8.30
CA THR A 175 -19.39 10.02 -8.68
C THR A 175 -19.05 10.83 -9.92
N ASN A 176 -17.77 11.18 -10.09
CA ASN A 176 -17.28 11.90 -11.27
C ASN A 176 -16.13 11.12 -11.94
N PRO A 177 -16.43 10.04 -12.69
CA PRO A 177 -15.42 9.21 -13.34
C PRO A 177 -14.49 9.97 -14.30
N GLN A 178 -14.91 11.13 -14.81
CA GLN A 178 -14.14 11.99 -15.70
C GLN A 178 -12.91 12.64 -15.04
N ARG A 179 -12.90 12.80 -13.71
CA ARG A 179 -11.75 13.39 -13.00
C ARG A 179 -10.69 12.37 -12.61
N ILE A 180 -10.97 11.08 -12.82
CA ILE A 180 -10.10 9.98 -12.40
C ILE A 180 -9.08 9.71 -13.51
N HIS A 181 -7.82 9.64 -13.10
CA HIS A 181 -6.68 9.21 -13.90
C HIS A 181 -6.02 8.04 -13.16
N VAL A 182 -5.41 7.12 -13.91
CA VAL A 182 -4.66 5.99 -13.36
C VAL A 182 -3.29 5.97 -14.00
N ALA A 183 -2.25 5.92 -13.17
CA ALA A 183 -0.89 5.59 -13.53
C ALA A 183 -0.54 4.24 -12.93
N ILE A 184 -0.28 3.26 -13.79
CA ILE A 184 0.07 1.91 -13.37
C ILE A 184 1.39 1.48 -14.01
N HIS A 185 2.29 0.94 -13.19
CA HIS A 185 3.43 0.17 -13.67
C HIS A 185 3.10 -1.32 -13.56
N ALA A 186 2.95 -1.98 -14.71
CA ALA A 186 2.54 -3.37 -14.83
C ALA A 186 3.73 -4.28 -15.14
N GLN A 187 4.02 -5.20 -14.23
CA GLN A 187 5.16 -6.11 -14.26
C GLN A 187 4.66 -7.54 -14.51
N ASN A 188 4.31 -7.84 -15.76
CA ASN A 188 3.63 -9.07 -16.20
C ASN A 188 4.31 -9.65 -17.46
N VAL A 189 4.01 -10.90 -17.84
CA VAL A 189 4.20 -11.41 -19.21
C VAL A 189 3.22 -10.68 -20.13
N GLN A 190 3.61 -10.41 -21.37
CA GLN A 190 2.66 -9.94 -22.39
C GLN A 190 1.56 -10.99 -22.61
N GLY A 191 0.29 -10.62 -22.41
CA GLY A 191 -0.86 -11.50 -22.59
C GLY A 191 -1.88 -11.40 -21.46
N ASN A 192 -2.81 -12.37 -21.43
CA ASN A 192 -3.98 -12.38 -20.54
C ASN A 192 -4.10 -13.65 -19.68
N ASN A 193 -3.05 -14.48 -19.63
CA ASN A 193 -3.10 -15.77 -18.95
C ASN A 193 -2.94 -15.60 -17.44
N GLU A 194 -3.82 -16.23 -16.65
CA GLU A 194 -3.66 -16.29 -15.19
C GLU A 194 -2.28 -16.84 -14.78
N PRO A 195 -1.69 -16.35 -13.67
CA PRO A 195 -2.21 -15.32 -12.77
C PRO A 195 -2.01 -13.87 -13.28
N GLU A 196 -1.59 -13.69 -14.53
CA GLU A 196 -1.05 -12.44 -15.05
C GLU A 196 -2.05 -11.77 -16.00
N ARG A 197 -2.68 -10.68 -15.55
CA ARG A 197 -3.59 -9.91 -16.39
C ARG A 197 -3.00 -8.55 -16.71
N ASP A 198 -2.90 -8.25 -18.01
CA ASP A 198 -2.72 -6.88 -18.48
C ASP A 198 -3.80 -5.97 -17.85
N PRO A 199 -3.45 -4.80 -17.30
CA PRO A 199 -4.43 -3.91 -16.67
C PRO A 199 -5.59 -3.47 -17.58
N ILE A 200 -5.35 -3.32 -18.88
CA ILE A 200 -6.34 -2.90 -19.88
C ILE A 200 -6.95 -4.11 -20.57
N GLY A 201 -6.14 -5.03 -21.11
CA GLY A 201 -6.59 -6.27 -21.75
C GLY A 201 -7.40 -7.14 -20.79
N GLY A 202 -7.05 -7.13 -19.51
CA GLY A 202 -7.78 -7.80 -18.43
C GLY A 202 -9.21 -7.31 -18.24
N LEU A 203 -9.56 -6.09 -18.64
CA LEU A 203 -10.92 -5.55 -18.54
C LEU A 203 -11.92 -6.37 -19.38
N HIS A 204 -11.47 -6.91 -20.52
CA HIS A 204 -12.31 -7.76 -21.38
C HIS A 204 -12.83 -9.00 -20.62
N PHE A 205 -12.04 -9.55 -19.71
CA PHE A 205 -12.39 -10.74 -18.91
C PHE A 205 -13.26 -10.42 -17.69
N LEU A 206 -13.64 -9.16 -17.48
CA LEU A 206 -14.46 -8.71 -16.37
C LEU A 206 -15.90 -8.38 -16.78
N ASN A 207 -16.33 -8.77 -17.97
CA ASN A 207 -17.61 -8.35 -18.57
C ASN A 207 -17.77 -6.82 -18.60
N VAL A 208 -16.67 -6.10 -18.84
CA VAL A 208 -16.70 -4.67 -19.14
C VAL A 208 -17.17 -4.52 -20.58
N SER A 209 -18.41 -4.01 -20.75
CA SER A 209 -18.97 -3.75 -22.08
C SER A 209 -18.73 -2.30 -22.47
N CYS A 210 -17.83 -2.08 -23.44
CA CYS A 210 -17.61 -0.75 -24.01
C CYS A 210 -18.65 -0.42 -25.10
N PRO A 211 -19.11 0.84 -25.20
CA PRO A 211 -18.67 2.03 -24.45
C PRO A 211 -19.41 2.25 -23.11
N LYS A 212 -20.29 1.32 -22.67
CA LYS A 212 -21.20 1.54 -21.54
C LYS A 212 -20.51 1.71 -20.19
N HIS A 213 -19.38 1.02 -19.97
CA HIS A 213 -18.68 1.10 -18.70
C HIS A 213 -17.87 2.40 -18.57
N PRO A 214 -17.87 3.10 -17.42
CA PRO A 214 -17.15 4.38 -17.25
C PRO A 214 -15.65 4.32 -17.56
N VAL A 215 -15.01 3.17 -17.34
CA VAL A 215 -13.59 2.93 -17.66
C VAL A 215 -13.31 3.05 -19.17
N CYS A 216 -14.27 2.76 -20.04
CA CYS A 216 -14.05 2.72 -21.49
C CYS A 216 -13.69 4.09 -22.04
N ALA A 217 -14.40 5.14 -21.60
CA ALA A 217 -14.07 6.51 -21.96
C ALA A 217 -12.69 6.91 -21.41
N ALA A 218 -12.32 6.46 -20.21
CA ALA A 218 -11.03 6.76 -19.62
C ALA A 218 -9.86 6.13 -20.39
N VAL A 219 -10.00 4.88 -20.83
CA VAL A 219 -9.00 4.21 -21.69
C VAL A 219 -8.89 4.92 -23.03
N ALA A 220 -10.02 5.20 -23.69
CA ALA A 220 -10.03 5.91 -24.98
C ALA A 220 -9.44 7.33 -24.91
N GLN A 221 -9.55 7.99 -23.76
CA GLN A 221 -9.03 9.34 -23.50
C GLN A 221 -7.61 9.34 -22.89
N ASN A 222 -6.92 8.19 -22.85
CA ASN A 222 -5.58 8.06 -22.26
C ASN A 222 -5.49 8.54 -20.80
N ARG A 223 -6.58 8.39 -20.04
CA ARG A 223 -6.61 8.63 -18.58
C ARG A 223 -6.20 7.40 -17.78
N VAL A 224 -6.14 6.22 -18.42
CA VAL A 224 -5.49 5.02 -17.86
C VAL A 224 -4.14 4.86 -18.57
N ARG A 225 -3.07 5.27 -17.89
CA ARG A 225 -1.70 5.29 -18.39
C ARG A 225 -0.94 4.11 -17.81
N VAL A 226 -0.41 3.26 -18.69
CA VAL A 226 0.30 2.05 -18.30
C VAL A 226 1.73 2.11 -18.78
N SER A 227 2.66 1.82 -17.89
CA SER A 227 4.03 1.45 -18.25
C SER A 227 4.22 -0.04 -18.01
N TYR A 228 4.95 -0.70 -18.89
CA TYR A 228 5.09 -2.15 -18.91
C TYR A 228 6.53 -2.56 -18.63
N GLU A 229 6.69 -3.62 -17.86
CA GLU A 229 7.95 -4.31 -17.67
C GLU A 229 7.70 -5.81 -17.63
N PHE A 230 8.65 -6.59 -18.14
CA PHE A 230 8.57 -8.03 -18.01
C PHE A 230 8.76 -8.43 -16.55
N TYR A 231 7.89 -9.27 -15.98
CA TYR A 231 7.93 -9.57 -14.54
C TYR A 231 9.28 -10.10 -14.03
N LYS A 232 10.09 -10.76 -14.86
CA LYS A 232 11.42 -11.22 -14.43
C LYS A 232 12.39 -10.06 -14.19
N ARG A 233 12.18 -8.92 -14.84
CA ARG A 233 12.94 -7.67 -14.68
C ARG A 233 12.36 -6.76 -13.59
N ALA A 234 11.41 -7.26 -12.81
CA ALA A 234 10.81 -6.52 -11.70
C ALA A 234 11.81 -6.23 -10.58
N GLU A 235 11.91 -4.96 -10.20
CA GLU A 235 12.81 -4.45 -9.16
C GLU A 235 12.08 -4.11 -7.85
N GLY A 236 10.92 -4.72 -7.61
CA GLY A 236 10.12 -4.50 -6.40
C GLY A 236 9.22 -3.26 -6.45
N PRO A 237 8.45 -3.00 -5.38
CA PRO A 237 7.35 -2.05 -5.36
C PRO A 237 7.81 -0.59 -5.39
N THR A 238 8.93 -0.25 -4.74
CA THR A 238 9.38 1.14 -4.66
C THR A 238 9.77 1.65 -6.06
N VAL A 239 10.53 0.86 -6.81
CA VAL A 239 10.86 1.16 -8.21
C VAL A 239 9.58 1.23 -9.06
N ALA A 240 8.69 0.25 -8.94
CA ALA A 240 7.45 0.23 -9.71
C ALA A 240 6.54 1.44 -9.44
N LYS A 241 6.37 1.84 -8.18
CA LYS A 241 5.63 3.05 -7.81
C LYS A 241 6.33 4.30 -8.33
N SER A 242 7.66 4.36 -8.30
CA SER A 242 8.41 5.48 -8.89
C SER A 242 8.21 5.59 -10.41
N LEU A 243 8.12 4.46 -11.12
CA LEU A 243 7.86 4.41 -12.56
C LEU A 243 6.41 4.83 -12.88
N ALA A 244 5.44 4.40 -12.07
CA ALA A 244 4.06 4.86 -12.17
C ALA A 244 3.96 6.38 -11.95
N GLU A 245 4.66 6.93 -10.95
CA GLU A 245 4.70 8.38 -10.68
C GLU A 245 5.22 9.22 -11.85
N ARG A 246 6.06 8.66 -12.74
CA ARG A 246 6.51 9.36 -13.96
C ARG A 246 5.38 9.66 -14.94
N LEU A 247 4.26 8.96 -14.81
CA LEU A 247 3.06 9.17 -15.63
C LEU A 247 2.19 10.31 -15.09
N TYR A 248 2.60 11.01 -14.04
CA TYR A 248 1.94 12.20 -13.51
C TYR A 248 1.92 13.35 -14.52
N GLN A 249 0.75 13.97 -14.73
CA GLN A 249 0.53 15.06 -15.67
C GLN A 249 -0.14 16.26 -14.99
N ASN A 250 0.33 16.62 -13.80
CA ASN A 250 -0.22 17.71 -12.97
C ASN A 250 -1.65 17.50 -12.48
N GLU A 251 -2.05 16.25 -12.22
CA GLU A 251 -3.31 16.02 -11.53
C GLU A 251 -3.33 16.73 -10.16
N THR A 252 -4.51 17.23 -9.77
CA THR A 252 -4.67 18.06 -8.57
C THR A 252 -4.34 17.27 -7.31
N TYR A 253 -4.80 16.02 -7.26
CA TYR A 253 -4.60 15.08 -6.16
C TYR A 253 -3.89 13.82 -6.65
N ALA A 254 -3.17 13.18 -5.74
CA ALA A 254 -2.54 11.88 -5.93
C ALA A 254 -3.03 10.90 -4.87
N LEU A 255 -3.48 9.73 -5.32
CA LEU A 255 -3.91 8.60 -4.52
C LEU A 255 -2.96 7.42 -4.77
N VAL A 256 -2.13 7.06 -3.80
CA VAL A 256 -1.29 5.84 -3.88
C VAL A 256 -2.03 4.68 -3.25
N ILE A 257 -2.15 3.58 -3.98
CA ILE A 257 -2.77 2.33 -3.53
C ILE A 257 -2.00 1.11 -4.03
N ASP A 258 -2.35 -0.06 -3.53
CA ASP A 258 -1.96 -1.34 -4.12
C ASP A 258 -2.97 -1.78 -5.21
N SER A 259 -2.55 -2.66 -6.11
CA SER A 259 -3.30 -3.04 -7.32
C SER A 259 -4.52 -3.95 -7.08
N HIS A 260 -4.82 -4.32 -5.83
CA HIS A 260 -5.88 -5.25 -5.44
C HIS A 260 -6.79 -4.63 -4.38
N CYS A 261 -7.53 -3.61 -4.81
CA CYS A 261 -8.40 -2.81 -3.95
C CYS A 261 -9.85 -2.82 -4.42
N HIS A 262 -10.78 -2.72 -3.47
CA HIS A 262 -12.13 -2.23 -3.74
C HIS A 262 -12.25 -0.76 -3.36
N PHE A 263 -13.05 -0.03 -4.14
CA PHE A 263 -13.44 1.34 -3.85
C PHE A 263 -14.85 1.39 -3.28
N ALA A 264 -15.11 2.30 -2.35
CA ALA A 264 -16.47 2.65 -1.94
C ALA A 264 -17.19 3.42 -3.06
N PHE A 265 -18.52 3.46 -3.02
CA PHE A 265 -19.25 4.41 -3.86
C PHE A 265 -19.00 5.84 -3.40
N ASN A 266 -18.95 6.79 -4.35
CA ASN A 266 -18.67 8.21 -4.08
C ASN A 266 -17.26 8.45 -3.45
N TRP A 267 -16.33 7.51 -3.61
CA TRP A 267 -15.01 7.58 -2.96
C TRP A 267 -14.23 8.85 -3.34
N ASP A 268 -14.42 9.35 -4.56
CA ASP A 268 -13.70 10.47 -5.15
C ASP A 268 -14.08 11.81 -4.49
N ASN A 269 -15.39 12.06 -4.28
CA ASN A 269 -15.83 13.19 -3.48
C ASN A 269 -15.40 13.04 -2.02
N LEU A 270 -15.58 11.85 -1.42
CA LEU A 270 -15.24 11.62 -0.02
C LEU A 270 -13.74 11.84 0.26
N ALA A 271 -12.86 11.43 -0.66
CA ALA A 271 -11.42 11.66 -0.54
C ALA A 271 -11.10 13.16 -0.55
N ILE A 272 -11.68 13.91 -1.50
CA ILE A 272 -11.49 15.36 -1.62
C ILE A 272 -12.06 16.09 -0.41
N GLU A 273 -13.29 15.77 0.01
CA GLU A 273 -13.95 16.37 1.18
C GLU A 273 -13.13 16.16 2.46
N MET A 274 -12.66 14.92 2.71
CA MET A 274 -11.79 14.62 3.84
C MET A 274 -10.46 15.38 3.78
N PHE A 275 -9.91 15.61 2.58
CA PHE A 275 -8.65 16.33 2.41
C PHE A 275 -8.86 17.83 2.66
N GLN A 276 -9.87 18.42 2.02
CA GLN A 276 -10.18 19.84 2.12
C GLN A 276 -10.55 20.23 3.55
N SER A 277 -11.22 19.36 4.31
CA SER A 277 -11.57 19.64 5.71
C SER A 277 -10.36 19.78 6.64
N ILE A 278 -9.18 19.30 6.24
CA ILE A 278 -7.94 19.45 7.01
C ILE A 278 -7.43 20.90 6.94
N GLY A 279 -7.63 21.59 5.81
CA GLY A 279 -7.12 22.94 5.60
C GLY A 279 -5.59 23.02 5.48
N ASN A 280 -4.93 21.95 5.04
CA ASN A 280 -3.47 21.89 4.86
C ASN A 280 -3.12 21.27 3.50
N ASP A 281 -2.54 22.05 2.59
CA ASP A 281 -2.16 21.58 1.25
C ASP A 281 -0.97 20.60 1.23
N HIS A 282 -0.27 20.44 2.36
CA HIS A 282 0.77 19.44 2.58
C HIS A 282 0.27 18.28 3.48
N ALA A 283 -1.04 18.13 3.62
CA ALA A 283 -1.62 16.96 4.25
C ALA A 283 -1.41 15.70 3.41
N ILE A 284 -1.31 14.56 4.09
CA ILE A 284 -1.39 13.22 3.51
C ILE A 284 -2.38 12.42 4.36
N LEU A 285 -3.57 12.15 3.81
CA LEU A 285 -4.50 11.19 4.40
C LEU A 285 -3.93 9.79 4.22
N THR A 286 -3.75 9.01 5.27
CA THR A 286 -3.11 7.70 5.19
C THR A 286 -3.56 6.75 6.28
N ALA A 287 -3.65 5.47 5.94
CA ALA A 287 -4.04 4.36 6.80
C ALA A 287 -3.76 3.05 6.08
N TYR A 288 -3.80 1.93 6.81
CA TYR A 288 -3.97 0.64 6.14
C TYR A 288 -5.46 0.44 5.83
N PRO A 289 -5.84 0.10 4.58
CA PRO A 289 -7.21 -0.25 4.27
C PRO A 289 -7.65 -1.52 5.02
N ASP A 290 -8.94 -1.62 5.32
CA ASP A 290 -9.51 -2.85 5.87
C ASP A 290 -9.46 -3.99 4.84
N GLY A 291 -9.42 -5.23 5.32
CA GLY A 291 -9.34 -6.41 4.46
C GLY A 291 -10.67 -6.80 3.82
N TYR A 292 -10.63 -7.29 2.59
CA TYR A 292 -11.73 -8.06 1.98
C TYR A 292 -11.29 -9.50 1.65
N PRO A 293 -12.20 -10.49 1.71
CA PRO A 293 -11.85 -11.89 1.49
C PRO A 293 -11.68 -12.21 -0.01
N ALA A 294 -10.85 -13.22 -0.32
CA ALA A 294 -10.58 -13.66 -1.69
C ALA A 294 -11.84 -14.06 -2.49
N SER A 295 -12.92 -14.48 -1.81
CA SER A 295 -14.21 -14.77 -2.44
C SER A 295 -14.89 -13.56 -3.10
N GLN A 296 -14.41 -12.34 -2.83
CA GLN A 296 -14.94 -11.09 -3.36
C GLN A 296 -14.04 -10.46 -4.44
N GLN A 297 -13.02 -11.19 -4.90
CA GLN A 297 -12.16 -10.78 -6.01
C GLN A 297 -12.95 -10.66 -7.32
N ARG A 298 -12.33 -10.02 -8.31
CA ARG A 298 -12.83 -9.83 -9.68
C ARG A 298 -14.09 -8.97 -9.78
N GLY A 299 -14.51 -8.74 -11.03
CA GLY A 299 -15.70 -7.99 -11.39
C GLY A 299 -15.43 -6.59 -11.93
N ASN A 300 -16.40 -6.08 -12.68
CA ASN A 300 -16.35 -4.75 -13.30
C ASN A 300 -16.59 -3.59 -12.30
N GLY A 301 -16.91 -3.90 -11.04
CA GLY A 301 -17.12 -2.89 -10.01
C GLY A 301 -18.50 -2.26 -9.93
N LEU A 302 -19.44 -2.67 -10.80
CA LEU A 302 -20.85 -2.24 -10.73
C LEU A 302 -21.64 -2.92 -9.60
N ASP A 303 -21.19 -4.10 -9.15
CA ASP A 303 -21.80 -4.78 -8.01
C ASP A 303 -21.52 -4.03 -6.71
N SER A 304 -22.58 -3.74 -5.95
CA SER A 304 -22.53 -3.05 -4.67
C SER A 304 -22.19 -3.96 -3.49
N SER A 305 -22.33 -5.28 -3.64
CA SER A 305 -22.22 -6.25 -2.54
C SER A 305 -20.85 -6.25 -1.85
N TYR A 306 -19.82 -5.82 -2.58
CA TYR A 306 -18.41 -5.81 -2.14
C TYR A 306 -17.83 -4.38 -2.12
N ALA A 307 -18.66 -3.36 -1.92
CA ALA A 307 -18.16 -2.02 -1.64
C ALA A 307 -17.76 -1.91 -0.15
N PRO A 308 -16.61 -1.28 0.18
CA PRO A 308 -16.26 -0.93 1.55
C PRO A 308 -17.38 -0.16 2.23
N LYS A 309 -17.57 -0.39 3.54
CA LYS A 309 -18.48 0.41 4.36
C LYS A 309 -17.83 1.77 4.61
N ILE A 310 -18.47 2.83 4.15
CA ILE A 310 -17.97 4.21 4.27
C ILE A 310 -17.92 4.66 5.73
N ASP A 311 -19.05 4.50 6.43
CA ASP A 311 -19.21 4.90 7.83
C ASP A 311 -18.75 3.78 8.76
N VAL A 312 -17.55 3.93 9.30
CA VAL A 312 -16.96 3.04 10.29
C VAL A 312 -16.67 3.80 11.57
N SER A 313 -16.69 3.12 12.70
CA SER A 313 -16.29 3.71 13.99
C SER A 313 -14.78 3.69 14.21
N ARG A 314 -14.06 2.89 13.41
CA ARG A 314 -12.62 2.66 13.55
C ARG A 314 -11.96 2.43 12.20
N ILE A 315 -10.69 2.80 12.08
CA ILE A 315 -9.82 2.55 10.91
C ILE A 315 -8.48 2.00 11.36
N SER A 316 -7.87 1.15 10.54
CA SER A 316 -6.54 0.59 10.79
C SER A 316 -5.46 1.68 10.64
N CYS A 317 -4.98 2.18 11.78
CA CYS A 317 -3.98 3.24 11.88
C CYS A 317 -2.61 2.64 12.19
N ILE A 318 -1.55 3.23 11.64
CA ILE A 318 -0.18 2.88 12.02
C ILE A 318 0.15 3.60 13.31
N THR A 319 0.48 2.84 14.36
CA THR A 319 0.71 3.39 15.71
C THR A 319 2.14 3.20 16.16
N ARG A 320 2.86 2.26 15.55
CA ARG A 320 4.25 1.97 15.84
C ARG A 320 5.02 1.63 14.57
N THR A 321 6.32 1.76 14.65
CA THR A 321 7.24 1.09 13.74
C THR A 321 8.19 0.21 14.54
N ARG A 322 8.68 -0.87 13.93
CA ARG A 322 9.69 -1.73 14.53
C ARG A 322 10.84 -1.96 13.58
N ARG A 323 12.03 -2.14 14.15
CA ARG A 323 13.19 -2.63 13.40
C ARG A 323 12.97 -4.09 13.01
N VAL A 324 13.37 -4.44 11.81
CA VAL A 324 13.38 -5.82 11.30
C VAL A 324 14.73 -6.11 10.66
N ASN A 325 15.21 -7.34 10.83
CA ASN A 325 16.40 -7.77 10.13
C ASN A 325 16.08 -8.09 8.67
N VAL A 326 16.91 -7.58 7.78
CA VAL A 326 16.88 -7.90 6.35
C VAL A 326 18.29 -8.30 5.97
N HIS A 327 18.54 -9.62 5.95
CA HIS A 327 19.88 -10.20 5.80
C HIS A 327 20.86 -9.56 6.78
N ASN A 328 21.93 -8.92 6.30
CA ASN A 328 22.98 -8.31 7.12
C ASN A 328 22.73 -6.84 7.47
N THR A 329 21.48 -6.37 7.41
CA THR A 329 21.12 -4.99 7.73
C THR A 329 19.77 -4.90 8.42
N VAL A 330 19.42 -3.68 8.83
CA VAL A 330 18.18 -3.35 9.52
C VAL A 330 17.26 -2.58 8.57
N SER A 331 15.99 -2.95 8.55
CA SER A 331 14.92 -2.17 7.97
C SER A 331 13.85 -1.85 9.02
N PHE A 332 12.75 -1.23 8.59
CA PHE A 332 11.63 -0.87 9.45
C PHE A 332 10.33 -1.43 8.88
N LYS A 333 9.47 -1.89 9.78
CA LYS A 333 8.13 -2.38 9.46
C LYS A 333 7.12 -1.73 10.39
N HIS A 334 6.02 -1.26 9.84
CA HIS A 334 4.96 -0.63 10.62
C HIS A 334 4.04 -1.66 11.27
N ASP A 335 3.53 -1.30 12.44
CA ASP A 335 2.51 -2.08 13.14
C ASP A 335 1.26 -1.23 13.32
N MET A 336 0.13 -1.85 13.02
CA MET A 336 -1.17 -1.21 13.03
C MET A 336 -1.97 -1.56 14.29
N ARG A 337 -2.90 -0.66 14.61
CA ARG A 337 -4.00 -0.91 15.52
C ARG A 337 -5.28 -0.40 14.89
N SER A 338 -6.40 -0.78 15.48
CA SER A 338 -7.67 -0.14 15.18
C SER A 338 -7.73 1.18 15.96
N CYS A 339 -7.79 2.34 15.29
CA CYS A 339 -8.00 3.65 15.92
C CYS A 339 -9.46 4.07 15.81
N ALA A 340 -10.00 4.69 16.86
CA ALA A 340 -11.34 5.27 16.80
C ALA A 340 -11.34 6.52 15.91
N ILE A 341 -12.38 6.67 15.09
CA ILE A 341 -12.62 7.93 14.38
C ILE A 341 -13.23 8.92 15.37
N GLN A 342 -12.60 10.09 15.51
CA GLN A 342 -13.11 11.14 16.37
C GLN A 342 -14.41 11.73 15.81
N LYS A 343 -15.35 12.05 16.71
CA LYS A 343 -16.60 12.74 16.38
C LYS A 343 -16.48 14.19 16.85
N GLY A 344 -16.85 15.16 16.01
CA GLY A 344 -16.79 16.58 16.37
C GLY A 344 -16.44 17.48 15.18
N SER A 345 -16.07 18.73 15.47
CA SER A 345 -15.81 19.78 14.47
C SER A 345 -14.47 19.64 13.73
N ASN A 346 -13.52 18.87 14.26
CA ASN A 346 -12.27 18.52 13.57
C ASN A 346 -11.98 17.02 13.74
N PRO A 347 -12.58 16.15 12.91
CA PRO A 347 -12.54 14.70 13.14
C PRO A 347 -11.24 14.05 12.65
N GLN A 348 -10.43 14.72 11.82
CA GLN A 348 -9.19 14.17 11.28
C GLN A 348 -8.07 14.17 12.33
N ALA A 349 -7.99 13.07 13.08
CA ALA A 349 -6.86 12.80 13.95
C ALA A 349 -5.58 12.70 13.14
N ARG A 350 -4.54 13.38 13.58
CA ARG A 350 -3.24 13.26 12.95
C ARG A 350 -2.59 11.90 13.30
N VAL A 351 -1.79 11.33 12.38
CA VAL A 351 -0.97 10.11 12.61
C VAL A 351 0.53 10.31 12.35
N ALA A 352 1.36 9.43 12.87
CA ALA A 352 2.82 9.58 12.81
C ALA A 352 3.46 9.00 11.55
N PHE A 353 2.86 7.95 10.99
CA PHE A 353 3.49 7.11 9.98
C PHE A 353 2.67 7.08 8.69
N PHE A 354 3.40 6.95 7.58
CA PHE A 354 2.85 6.82 6.24
C PHE A 354 2.52 5.36 5.92
N ALA A 355 1.44 5.12 5.19
CA ALA A 355 1.10 3.83 4.60
C ALA A 355 1.16 3.90 3.06
N ALA A 356 1.89 2.97 2.44
CA ALA A 356 2.01 2.91 0.98
C ALA A 356 0.83 2.20 0.28
N GLY A 357 -0.05 1.53 1.04
CA GLY A 357 -1.25 0.86 0.53
C GLY A 357 -2.50 1.75 0.45
N PHE A 358 -2.48 2.90 1.14
CA PHE A 358 -3.43 4.00 0.95
C PHE A 358 -2.83 5.33 1.43
N SER A 359 -2.60 6.24 0.49
CA SER A 359 -2.32 7.64 0.80
C SER A 359 -2.93 8.61 -0.21
N PHE A 360 -3.58 9.66 0.28
CA PHE A 360 -4.21 10.70 -0.55
C PHE A 360 -3.63 12.07 -0.20
N SER A 361 -3.16 12.80 -1.21
CA SER A 361 -2.43 14.07 -1.05
C SER A 361 -2.64 14.98 -2.26
N LYS A 362 -2.19 16.24 -2.19
CA LYS A 362 -2.04 17.07 -3.41
C LYS A 362 -0.96 16.47 -4.33
N GLY A 363 -1.16 16.61 -5.63
CA GLY A 363 -0.26 16.04 -6.65
C GLY A 363 1.18 16.55 -6.58
N HIS A 364 1.43 17.75 -6.02
CA HIS A 364 2.78 18.29 -5.83
C HIS A 364 3.68 17.39 -4.95
N ARG A 365 3.10 16.50 -4.13
CA ARG A 365 3.81 15.47 -3.37
C ARG A 365 4.60 14.53 -4.28
N ILE A 366 4.07 14.17 -5.47
CA ILE A 366 4.76 13.33 -6.46
C ILE A 366 6.08 13.97 -6.89
N LEU A 367 6.07 15.28 -7.13
CA LEU A 367 7.23 16.00 -7.62
C LEU A 367 8.25 16.26 -6.51
N ARG A 368 7.77 16.56 -5.30
CA ARG A 368 8.62 16.94 -4.17
C ARG A 368 9.22 15.75 -3.43
N VAL A 369 8.43 14.69 -3.26
CA VAL A 369 8.82 13.51 -2.49
C VAL A 369 8.41 12.24 -3.26
N PRO A 370 9.05 11.98 -4.41
CA PRO A 370 8.77 10.78 -5.20
C PRO A 370 9.28 9.51 -4.51
N PHE A 371 8.68 8.36 -4.84
CA PHE A 371 9.27 7.05 -4.56
C PHE A 371 10.66 6.95 -5.18
N ASP A 372 11.62 6.38 -4.44
CA ASP A 372 13.02 6.37 -4.85
C ASP A 372 13.34 5.27 -5.85
N TYR A 373 13.61 5.64 -7.09
CA TYR A 373 13.98 4.71 -8.15
C TYR A 373 15.27 3.92 -7.84
N HIS A 374 16.16 4.48 -7.02
CA HIS A 374 17.44 3.87 -6.65
C HIS A 374 17.33 2.96 -5.42
N THR A 375 16.13 2.46 -5.11
CA THR A 375 15.88 1.52 -4.02
C THR A 375 15.25 0.20 -4.50
N PRO A 376 15.90 -0.53 -5.43
CA PRO A 376 15.40 -1.81 -5.91
C PRO A 376 15.22 -2.82 -4.77
N TYR A 377 14.17 -3.63 -4.88
CA TYR A 377 13.79 -4.70 -3.96
C TYR A 377 13.49 -4.25 -2.52
N LEU A 378 13.39 -2.93 -2.27
CA LEU A 378 12.90 -2.40 -1.01
C LEU A 378 11.40 -2.71 -0.88
N PHE A 379 11.02 -3.40 0.20
CA PHE A 379 9.63 -3.69 0.59
C PHE A 379 9.43 -3.22 2.04
N ASP A 380 9.95 -3.97 3.01
CA ASP A 380 10.09 -3.45 4.36
C ASP A 380 11.10 -2.29 4.32
N GLY A 381 10.67 -1.09 4.74
CA GLY A 381 11.48 0.13 4.77
C GLY A 381 11.02 1.24 3.82
N GLU A 382 10.20 0.94 2.83
CA GLU A 382 9.70 1.96 1.87
C GLU A 382 8.80 2.99 2.55
N GLU A 383 7.96 2.56 3.49
CA GLU A 383 7.00 3.41 4.18
C GLU A 383 7.67 4.38 5.14
N ILE A 384 8.69 3.93 5.90
CA ILE A 384 9.49 4.82 6.74
C ILE A 384 10.33 5.77 5.89
N SER A 385 10.87 5.30 4.75
CA SER A 385 11.69 6.12 3.86
C SER A 385 10.88 7.27 3.29
N LEU A 386 9.76 6.97 2.62
CA LEU A 386 8.90 8.00 2.04
C LEU A 386 8.25 8.87 3.13
N GLY A 387 7.82 8.27 4.24
CA GLY A 387 7.20 8.99 5.36
C GLY A 387 8.13 10.01 6.00
N VAL A 388 9.34 9.62 6.40
CA VAL A 388 10.28 10.55 7.03
C VAL A 388 10.77 11.60 6.03
N ARG A 389 10.99 11.24 4.75
CA ARG A 389 11.26 12.22 3.70
C ARG A 389 10.12 13.21 3.55
N ALA A 390 8.87 12.76 3.44
CA ALA A 390 7.71 13.64 3.34
C ALA A 390 7.61 14.57 4.56
N TRP A 391 7.80 14.03 5.75
CA TRP A 391 7.80 14.83 6.97
C TRP A 391 8.90 15.89 6.99
N SER A 392 10.13 15.56 6.57
CA SER A 392 11.24 16.52 6.45
C SER A 392 11.00 17.61 5.39
N TRP A 393 10.12 17.35 4.42
CA TRP A 393 9.65 18.33 3.44
C TRP A 393 8.42 19.14 3.92
N GLY A 394 7.95 18.94 5.15
CA GLY A 394 6.84 19.71 5.72
C GLY A 394 5.46 19.08 5.53
N TYR A 395 5.37 17.84 5.03
CA TYR A 395 4.09 17.12 4.99
C TYR A 395 3.72 16.58 6.37
N ASP A 396 2.41 16.46 6.60
CA ASP A 396 1.85 15.92 7.83
C ASP A 396 0.81 14.83 7.50
N PHE A 397 0.74 13.79 8.34
CA PHE A 397 -0.14 12.65 8.10
C PHE A 397 -1.41 12.72 8.93
N TYR A 398 -2.53 12.36 8.31
CA TYR A 398 -3.86 12.41 8.89
C TYR A 398 -4.58 11.08 8.68
N LEU A 399 -5.30 10.62 9.70
CA LEU A 399 -6.17 9.47 9.59
C LEU A 399 -7.41 9.86 8.76
N PRO A 400 -7.82 9.04 7.77
CA PRO A 400 -9.10 9.25 7.12
C PRO A 400 -10.25 9.07 8.12
N THR A 401 -11.34 9.78 7.90
CA THR A 401 -12.56 9.68 8.72
C THR A 401 -13.62 8.77 8.11
N LYS A 402 -13.37 8.26 6.90
CA LYS A 402 -14.22 7.37 6.13
C LYS A 402 -13.38 6.25 5.52
N SER A 403 -13.92 5.03 5.46
CA SER A 403 -13.26 3.93 4.78
C SER A 403 -13.69 3.91 3.30
N ILE A 404 -12.84 4.47 2.44
CA ILE A 404 -13.12 4.61 1.00
C ILE A 404 -12.50 3.50 0.15
N ILE A 405 -11.57 2.72 0.72
CA ILE A 405 -10.87 1.62 0.08
C ILE A 405 -10.80 0.42 1.02
N SER A 406 -10.90 -0.79 0.48
CA SER A 406 -10.50 -2.02 1.15
C SER A 406 -9.48 -2.77 0.29
N HIS A 407 -8.66 -3.62 0.94
CA HIS A 407 -7.49 -4.26 0.36
C HIS A 407 -7.56 -5.79 0.47
N LEU A 408 -7.01 -6.48 -0.52
CA LEU A 408 -6.93 -7.94 -0.50
C LEU A 408 -5.68 -8.42 0.24
N TYR A 409 -5.81 -8.81 1.49
CA TYR A 409 -4.71 -9.41 2.24
C TYR A 409 -4.64 -10.92 1.97
N ILE A 410 -3.63 -11.34 1.22
CA ILE A 410 -3.36 -12.74 0.89
C ILE A 410 -1.93 -13.12 1.31
N PRO A 411 -1.72 -14.34 1.86
CA PRO A 411 -0.39 -14.85 2.16
C PRO A 411 0.55 -14.88 0.96
N ALA A 412 1.84 -14.61 1.20
CA ALA A 412 2.86 -14.54 0.15
C ALA A 412 3.08 -15.85 -0.64
N ASN A 413 2.68 -17.00 -0.08
CA ASN A 413 2.76 -18.31 -0.72
C ASN A 413 1.50 -18.67 -1.54
N SER A 414 0.52 -17.78 -1.62
CA SER A 414 -0.68 -18.02 -2.41
C SER A 414 -0.35 -18.03 -3.91
N PRO A 415 -0.83 -19.04 -4.67
CA PRO A 415 -0.66 -19.06 -6.12
C PRO A 415 -1.43 -17.93 -6.82
N LEU A 416 -2.43 -17.33 -6.14
CA LEU A 416 -3.24 -16.24 -6.68
C LEU A 416 -2.44 -14.94 -6.88
N ARG A 417 -1.36 -14.76 -6.13
CA ARG A 417 -0.56 -13.54 -6.20
C ARG A 417 0.91 -13.84 -5.95
N PRO A 418 1.66 -14.20 -7.01
CA PRO A 418 3.10 -14.35 -6.92
C PRO A 418 3.74 -13.06 -6.39
N VAL A 419 4.78 -13.19 -5.58
CA VAL A 419 5.51 -12.05 -5.01
C VAL A 419 6.93 -12.00 -5.58
N PHE A 420 7.46 -10.80 -5.81
CA PHE A 420 8.70 -10.61 -6.56
C PHE A 420 9.95 -11.24 -5.94
N TRP A 421 9.92 -11.52 -4.64
CA TRP A 421 11.01 -12.17 -3.90
C TRP A 421 11.02 -13.71 -4.02
N THR A 422 10.09 -14.29 -4.81
CA THR A 422 10.11 -15.74 -5.15
C THR A 422 11.06 -16.09 -6.29
N LEU A 423 11.61 -15.10 -7.00
CA LEU A 423 12.51 -15.30 -8.13
C LEU A 423 13.91 -14.82 -7.78
N ASP A 424 14.91 -15.67 -8.04
CA ASP A 424 16.34 -15.33 -8.01
C ASP A 424 16.80 -14.52 -6.79
N TRP A 425 16.21 -14.77 -5.61
CA TRP A 425 16.43 -13.92 -4.43
C TRP A 425 17.90 -13.88 -4.01
N GLY A 426 18.64 -14.96 -4.23
CA GLY A 426 20.09 -15.03 -4.02
C GLY A 426 20.88 -13.96 -4.79
N LEU A 427 20.40 -13.55 -5.97
CA LEU A 427 20.99 -12.48 -6.78
C LEU A 427 20.45 -11.09 -6.45
N ARG A 428 19.23 -11.00 -5.89
CA ARG A 428 18.50 -9.73 -5.67
C ARG A 428 18.72 -9.14 -4.29
N TRP A 429 18.93 -9.97 -3.26
CA TRP A 429 19.13 -9.45 -1.90
C TRP A 429 20.35 -8.51 -1.74
N PRO A 430 21.49 -8.67 -2.45
CA PRO A 430 22.58 -7.70 -2.35
C PRO A 430 22.18 -6.31 -2.87
N LEU A 431 21.24 -6.26 -3.82
CA LEU A 431 20.68 -5.01 -4.33
C LEU A 431 19.74 -4.38 -3.29
N GLN A 432 18.90 -5.19 -2.63
CA GLN A 432 18.10 -4.73 -1.48
C GLN A 432 18.98 -4.17 -0.35
N TYR A 433 20.12 -4.80 -0.07
CA TYR A 433 21.07 -4.32 0.93
C TYR A 433 21.58 -2.91 0.60
N ARG A 434 21.96 -2.65 -0.67
CA ARG A 434 22.35 -1.31 -1.13
C ARG A 434 21.22 -0.29 -1.02
N SER A 435 19.97 -0.69 -1.33
CA SER A 435 18.78 0.14 -1.12
C SER A 435 18.62 0.56 0.33
N LEU A 436 18.85 -0.35 1.28
CA LEU A 436 18.76 -0.06 2.71
C LEU A 436 19.89 0.86 3.18
N LEU A 437 21.12 0.70 2.67
CA LEU A 437 22.21 1.64 2.94
C LEU A 437 21.87 3.07 2.45
N ARG A 438 21.29 3.18 1.25
CA ARG A 438 20.79 4.45 0.71
C ARG A 438 19.74 5.07 1.63
N VAL A 439 18.73 4.30 2.05
CA VAL A 439 17.70 4.77 3.00
C VAL A 439 18.33 5.21 4.32
N HIS A 440 19.25 4.44 4.90
CA HIS A 440 19.91 4.81 6.15
C HIS A 440 20.66 6.15 6.03
N ARG A 441 21.32 6.38 4.89
CA ARG A 441 22.02 7.63 4.61
C ARG A 441 21.05 8.78 4.41
N GLN A 442 19.97 8.59 3.65
CA GLN A 442 18.93 9.60 3.43
C GLN A 442 18.35 10.05 4.76
N LEU A 443 18.00 9.10 5.62
CA LEU A 443 17.39 9.36 6.92
C LEU A 443 18.39 9.79 8.01
N ARG A 444 19.69 9.96 7.66
CA ARG A 444 20.78 10.39 8.56
C ARG A 444 20.96 9.48 9.79
N ILE A 445 20.75 8.19 9.58
CA ILE A 445 20.85 7.12 10.60
C ILE A 445 21.92 6.07 10.28
N ASN A 446 22.65 6.24 9.17
CA ASN A 446 23.69 5.32 8.71
C ASN A 446 24.81 5.13 9.75
N ASN A 447 25.21 6.17 10.48
CA ASN A 447 26.24 6.06 11.52
C ASN A 447 25.83 5.11 12.65
N ASN A 448 24.53 4.89 12.83
CA ASN A 448 23.99 4.04 13.88
C ASN A 448 23.65 2.63 13.40
N LEU A 449 23.12 2.48 12.17
CA LEU A 449 22.65 1.20 11.64
C LEU A 449 23.65 0.51 10.71
N SER A 450 24.48 1.29 10.04
CA SER A 450 25.43 0.85 9.01
C SER A 450 26.80 1.57 9.13
N PRO A 451 27.41 1.66 10.33
CA PRO A 451 28.67 2.39 10.54
C PRO A 451 29.85 1.81 9.75
N ASP A 452 29.84 0.50 9.49
CA ASP A 452 30.90 -0.19 8.75
C ASP A 452 30.60 -0.32 7.25
N ALA A 453 29.49 0.27 6.77
CA ALA A 453 29.16 0.19 5.37
C ALA A 453 30.19 0.96 4.55
N GLN A 454 30.74 0.31 3.53
CA GLN A 454 31.65 0.96 2.60
C GLN A 454 30.86 2.03 1.83
N ILE A 455 31.38 3.26 1.82
CA ILE A 455 30.68 4.44 1.28
C ILE A 455 30.34 4.27 -0.21
N ASP A 456 31.21 3.60 -0.96
CA ASP A 456 31.06 3.27 -2.38
C ASP A 456 29.89 2.31 -2.67
N LEU A 457 29.37 1.60 -1.66
CA LEU A 457 28.16 0.77 -1.81
C LEU A 457 26.86 1.59 -1.72
N ILE A 458 26.93 2.83 -1.24
CA ILE A 458 25.78 3.72 -1.16
C ILE A 458 25.56 4.33 -2.54
N ASN A 459 24.47 3.95 -3.20
CA ASN A 459 24.06 4.61 -4.44
C ASN A 459 23.69 6.08 -4.11
N LEU A 460 24.39 7.02 -4.74
CA LEU A 460 24.17 8.48 -4.62
C LEU A 460 23.59 9.11 -5.91
N ASP A 461 23.14 8.30 -6.85
CA ASP A 461 22.51 8.77 -8.08
C ASP A 461 21.21 9.52 -7.74
N ASP A 462 20.97 10.60 -8.49
CA ASP A 462 19.85 11.52 -8.32
C ASP A 462 19.63 11.95 -6.84
N TRP A 463 20.70 12.04 -6.04
CA TRP A 463 20.60 12.22 -4.58
C TRP A 463 19.70 13.40 -4.18
N GLU A 464 19.92 14.57 -4.79
CA GLU A 464 19.19 15.80 -4.48
C GLU A 464 17.67 15.66 -4.66
N ARG A 465 17.24 14.84 -5.64
CA ARG A 465 15.83 14.56 -5.90
C ARG A 465 15.18 13.74 -4.78
N TYR A 466 15.96 12.84 -4.19
CA TYR A 466 15.47 11.83 -3.27
C TYR A 466 15.91 12.09 -1.82
N ASP A 467 16.58 13.19 -1.54
CA ASP A 467 16.99 13.51 -0.18
C ASP A 467 15.80 13.98 0.69
N THR A 468 16.07 14.03 1.99
CA THR A 468 15.21 14.66 2.99
C THR A 468 15.13 16.17 2.79
N GLY A 469 14.00 16.74 3.19
CA GLY A 469 13.69 18.14 2.98
C GLY A 469 14.30 19.07 4.03
N PRO A 470 14.35 20.38 3.74
CA PRO A 470 15.00 21.36 4.61
C PRO A 470 14.13 21.80 5.79
N ARG A 471 12.87 21.36 5.89
CA ARG A 471 11.92 21.88 6.89
C ARG A 471 12.14 21.28 8.27
N ARG A 472 12.55 20.01 8.34
CA ARG A 472 12.72 19.26 9.59
C ARG A 472 13.87 18.27 9.45
N ASP A 473 14.75 18.18 10.44
CA ASP A 473 15.84 17.21 10.44
C ASP A 473 15.27 15.80 10.61
N PRO A 474 15.51 14.86 9.67
CA PRO A 474 14.96 13.50 9.74
C PRO A 474 15.31 12.77 11.04
N ARG A 475 16.41 13.10 11.71
CA ARG A 475 16.81 12.50 12.99
C ARG A 475 15.83 12.84 14.11
N ASP A 476 15.20 14.01 14.05
CA ASP A 476 14.23 14.43 15.06
C ASP A 476 12.94 13.62 15.00
N PHE A 477 12.59 13.07 13.82
CA PHE A 477 11.50 12.10 13.71
C PHE A 477 11.76 10.86 14.57
N PHE A 478 12.96 10.27 14.48
CA PHE A 478 13.31 9.06 15.22
C PHE A 478 13.38 9.31 16.73
N LYS A 479 13.94 10.45 17.15
CA LYS A 479 13.95 10.88 18.56
C LYS A 479 12.52 11.01 19.10
N TRP A 480 11.67 11.76 18.37
CA TRP A 480 10.28 12.00 18.76
C TRP A 480 9.47 10.71 18.82
N ALA A 481 9.52 9.88 17.76
CA ALA A 481 8.78 8.63 17.69
C ALA A 481 9.33 7.58 18.67
N SER A 482 10.43 7.87 19.37
CA SER A 482 11.15 6.94 20.24
C SER A 482 11.51 5.65 19.49
N VAL A 483 11.93 5.79 18.23
CA VAL A 483 12.42 4.69 17.41
C VAL A 483 13.89 4.51 17.71
N ASP A 484 14.24 3.41 18.36
CA ASP A 484 15.65 3.14 18.69
C ASP A 484 16.45 2.82 17.43
N VAL A 485 17.38 3.71 17.06
CA VAL A 485 18.25 3.55 15.90
C VAL A 485 19.57 2.98 16.37
N LYS A 486 19.64 1.66 16.52
CA LYS A 486 20.87 0.94 16.88
C LYS A 486 21.09 -0.26 15.97
N ARG A 487 22.34 -0.59 15.71
CA ARG A 487 22.77 -1.80 14.99
C ARG A 487 22.75 -3.02 15.91
N ASP A 488 21.58 -3.30 16.46
CA ASP A 488 21.29 -4.60 17.07
C ASP A 488 20.42 -5.38 16.10
N TRP A 489 20.62 -6.71 16.06
CA TRP A 489 19.75 -7.59 15.28
C TRP A 489 18.31 -7.42 15.79
N GLY A 490 17.40 -6.95 14.93
CA GLY A 490 16.00 -6.66 15.23
C GLY A 490 15.20 -7.84 15.82
N ASP A 491 15.69 -9.07 15.69
CA ASP A 491 15.06 -10.26 16.31
C ASP A 491 15.59 -10.54 17.73
N LYS A 492 16.66 -9.84 18.13
CA LYS A 492 17.37 -9.96 19.41
C LYS A 492 17.41 -8.64 20.18
N CYS A 493 16.44 -7.72 19.97
CA CYS A 493 16.38 -6.54 20.83
C CYS A 493 16.19 -7.02 22.27
N SER A 494 17.24 -6.92 23.08
CA SER A 494 17.20 -7.25 24.50
C SER A 494 16.85 -5.98 25.27
N ALA A 495 16.10 -6.13 26.36
CA ALA A 495 15.97 -5.07 27.34
C ALA A 495 17.36 -4.67 27.87
N PRO A 496 17.63 -3.38 28.16
CA PRO A 496 18.80 -3.01 28.93
C PRO A 496 18.82 -3.76 30.28
N PRO A 497 19.99 -4.20 30.80
CA PRO A 497 20.06 -5.01 32.03
C PRO A 497 19.42 -4.38 33.27
N TRP A 498 19.28 -3.05 33.29
CA TRP A 498 18.69 -2.28 34.40
C TRP A 498 17.17 -2.12 34.31
N MET A 499 16.51 -2.63 33.26
CA MET A 499 15.07 -2.50 33.07
C MET A 499 14.36 -3.80 33.47
N ASN A 500 13.44 -3.69 34.44
CA ASN A 500 12.68 -4.78 35.09
C ASN A 500 12.30 -5.96 34.16
N GLU A 501 12.49 -7.18 34.68
CA GLU A 501 12.23 -8.49 34.03
C GLU A 501 10.79 -8.70 33.51
N ASN A 502 9.85 -7.86 33.95
CA ASN A 502 8.43 -7.93 33.61
C ASN A 502 8.05 -7.28 32.27
N LYS A 503 8.99 -6.68 31.52
CA LYS A 503 8.74 -6.20 30.15
C LYS A 503 9.26 -7.22 29.12
N PRO A 504 8.43 -7.71 28.17
CA PRO A 504 8.89 -8.68 27.19
C PRO A 504 10.02 -8.08 26.33
N GLN A 505 11.12 -8.81 26.14
CA GLN A 505 12.30 -8.41 25.35
C GLN A 505 11.92 -7.83 23.97
N LYS A 506 10.86 -8.36 23.37
CA LYS A 506 10.29 -7.83 22.12
C LYS A 506 10.02 -6.32 22.21
N ALA A 507 9.46 -5.77 23.29
CA ALA A 507 9.03 -4.37 23.39
C ALA A 507 10.04 -3.28 22.94
N TYR A 508 11.35 -3.56 22.91
CA TYR A 508 12.43 -2.62 22.54
C TYR A 508 12.74 -2.57 21.04
N CYS A 509 12.20 -3.48 20.24
CA CYS A 509 12.27 -3.34 18.78
C CYS A 509 11.26 -2.32 18.26
N TRP A 510 10.23 -2.00 19.05
CA TRP A 510 9.11 -1.14 18.69
C TRP A 510 9.37 0.30 19.15
N SER A 511 8.90 1.23 18.34
CA SER A 511 8.71 2.61 18.75
C SER A 511 7.72 2.72 19.91
N LYS A 512 7.66 3.91 20.53
CA LYS A 512 6.54 4.26 21.41
C LYS A 512 5.22 4.04 20.65
N ASP A 513 4.18 3.64 21.39
CA ASP A 513 2.81 3.66 20.88
C ASP A 513 2.35 5.10 20.70
N LEU A 514 2.13 5.51 19.47
CA LEU A 514 1.66 6.85 19.12
C LEU A 514 0.15 6.86 18.82
N SER A 515 -0.62 5.95 19.42
CA SER A 515 -2.09 5.94 19.28
C SER A 515 -2.77 7.04 20.11
N HIS A 516 -3.79 7.67 19.50
CA HIS A 516 -4.59 8.78 20.03
C HIS A 516 -3.81 10.09 20.15
N ASP A 517 -4.05 10.95 19.17
CA ASP A 517 -3.63 12.36 19.10
C ASP A 517 -2.17 12.57 19.54
N TYR A 518 -1.25 12.35 18.61
CA TYR A 518 0.19 12.46 18.86
C TYR A 518 0.63 13.84 19.35
N GLU A 519 -0.24 14.85 19.28
CA GLU A 519 -0.06 16.19 19.84
C GLU A 519 0.00 16.16 21.38
N GLN A 520 -0.58 15.13 22.01
CA GLN A 520 -0.56 14.95 23.47
C GLN A 520 0.74 14.33 23.99
N VAL A 521 1.68 13.98 23.10
CA VAL A 521 3.02 13.53 23.52
C VAL A 521 3.80 14.75 24.01
N PRO A 522 4.28 14.79 25.28
CA PRO A 522 5.06 15.91 25.80
C PRO A 522 6.24 16.24 24.89
N GLY A 523 6.34 17.50 24.46
CA GLY A 523 7.32 17.97 23.49
C GLY A 523 6.81 18.09 22.05
N GLY A 524 5.73 17.37 21.69
CA GLY A 524 5.13 17.36 20.35
C GLY A 524 6.11 16.94 19.25
N LEU A 525 5.60 16.53 18.09
CA LEU A 525 6.46 16.56 16.89
C LEU A 525 6.71 18.04 16.61
N PRO A 526 7.93 18.52 16.30
CA PRO A 526 8.14 19.91 15.89
C PRO A 526 7.33 20.16 14.61
N TYR A 527 6.12 20.66 14.84
CA TYR A 527 5.15 20.93 13.81
C TYR A 527 5.48 22.30 13.26
N VAL A 528 5.83 22.33 11.98
CA VAL A 528 5.87 23.57 11.22
C VAL A 528 4.59 23.55 10.39
N PRO A 529 3.52 24.24 10.82
CA PRO A 529 2.31 24.32 10.03
C PRO A 529 2.67 24.80 8.64
N TRP A 530 2.14 24.14 7.62
CA TRP A 530 2.05 24.80 6.34
C TRP A 530 1.17 26.05 6.52
N LYS A 531 1.68 27.20 6.08
CA LYS A 531 0.95 28.46 6.03
C LYS A 531 0.82 28.84 4.57
N SER A 532 -0.39 29.15 4.13
CA SER A 532 -0.60 29.75 2.80
C SER A 532 0.26 31.03 2.68
N GLY A 533 0.88 31.23 1.52
CA GLY A 533 1.85 32.32 1.30
C GLY A 533 3.30 31.96 1.66
N THR A 534 3.58 30.70 2.03
CA THR A 534 4.96 30.21 2.25
C THR A 534 5.47 29.30 1.13
N GLU A 535 4.81 29.30 -0.02
CA GLU A 535 5.14 28.49 -1.19
C GLU A 535 6.56 28.79 -1.70
N ASP A 536 7.00 30.04 -1.64
CA ASP A 536 8.34 30.48 -2.03
C ASP A 536 9.45 29.98 -1.08
N LEU A 537 9.09 29.47 0.11
CA LEU A 537 10.04 28.81 1.02
C LEU A 537 10.29 27.35 0.64
N PHE A 538 9.60 26.83 -0.37
CA PHE A 538 9.86 25.50 -0.90
C PHE A 538 10.76 25.59 -2.14
N PRO A 539 11.82 24.78 -2.22
CA PRO A 539 12.52 24.55 -3.47
C PRO A 539 11.55 24.30 -4.64
N PRO A 540 11.88 24.81 -5.85
CA PRO A 540 11.01 24.67 -7.00
C PRO A 540 10.72 23.20 -7.30
N LEU A 541 9.50 22.93 -7.77
CA LEU A 541 9.12 21.58 -8.16
C LEU A 541 9.94 21.16 -9.39
N ILE A 542 10.84 20.19 -9.20
CA ILE A 542 11.68 19.69 -10.28
C ILE A 542 10.87 18.68 -11.10
N ARG A 543 10.44 19.09 -12.30
CA ARG A 543 9.91 18.18 -13.32
C ARG A 543 11.08 17.68 -14.17
N THR A 544 11.66 16.54 -13.82
CA THR A 544 12.66 15.94 -14.72
C THR A 544 11.94 15.18 -15.85
N SER A 545 12.23 15.52 -17.10
CA SER A 545 11.81 14.75 -18.28
C SER A 545 12.64 13.48 -18.51
N SER A 546 13.77 13.36 -17.83
CA SER A 546 14.71 12.26 -18.01
C SER A 546 14.96 11.57 -16.68
N TYR A 547 14.73 10.27 -16.67
CA TYR A 547 15.15 9.39 -15.60
C TYR A 547 16.05 8.31 -16.19
N PRO A 548 16.96 7.74 -15.39
CA PRO A 548 17.90 6.74 -15.88
C PRO A 548 17.20 5.49 -16.43
N PRO A 549 17.85 4.81 -17.39
CA PRO A 549 17.41 3.51 -17.89
C PRO A 549 17.39 2.46 -16.76
N PRO A 550 16.66 1.33 -16.95
CA PRO A 550 16.66 0.18 -16.04
C PRO A 550 18.05 -0.17 -15.49
N ILE A 551 18.13 -0.59 -14.21
CA ILE A 551 19.38 -0.87 -13.46
C ILE A 551 20.32 -1.84 -14.19
N GLU A 552 19.80 -2.64 -15.13
CA GLU A 552 20.58 -3.50 -16.02
C GLU A 552 21.71 -2.76 -16.77
N GLN A 553 21.55 -1.46 -17.07
CA GLN A 553 22.60 -0.68 -17.76
C GLN A 553 23.67 -0.10 -16.84
N HIS A 554 23.42 -0.04 -15.53
CA HIS A 554 24.32 0.62 -14.57
C HIS A 554 25.23 -0.36 -13.82
N TRP A 555 24.95 -1.66 -13.86
CA TRP A 555 25.65 -2.66 -13.05
C TRP A 555 26.01 -3.89 -13.87
N SER A 556 26.88 -3.72 -14.87
CA SER A 556 27.69 -4.84 -15.34
C SER A 556 28.61 -5.26 -14.19
N PRO A 557 28.69 -6.55 -13.79
CA PRO A 557 29.79 -6.99 -12.96
C PRO A 557 31.07 -6.63 -13.71
N SER A 558 31.99 -5.89 -13.06
CA SER A 558 33.30 -5.62 -13.65
C SER A 558 33.86 -6.95 -14.19
N PRO A 559 34.26 -7.01 -15.47
CA PRO A 559 34.86 -8.22 -15.99
C PRO A 559 36.13 -8.48 -15.18
N SER A 560 36.17 -9.67 -14.56
CA SER A 560 37.30 -10.19 -13.81
C SER A 560 38.53 -10.42 -14.68
#